data_AF-A0A366SBX0-F1
#
_entry.id   AF-A0A366SBX0-F1
#
_cell.length_a   1.000
_cell.length_b   1.000
_cell.length_c   1.000
_cell.angle_alpha   90.00
_cell.angle_beta   90.00
_cell.angle_gamma   90.00
#
_symmetry.space_group_name_H-M   'P 1'
#
loop_
_entity.id
_entity.type
_entity.pdbx_description
1 polymer ?
#
loop_
_entity_poly.entity_id
_entity_poly.type
_entity_poly.pdbx_seq_one_letter_code
_entity_poly.pdbx_strand_id
1 'polypeptide(L)'
;MACLCKQIDNADKVSASSLNKHLEAIRAILGRNKALAKEVRYQIIPSNQRTAKILSLHSITFTKISALHTRFENDTKGFWTAEGDGLLQELRRRIACVTIFLRSKINDDAWIAEDVADVVKGRTLSELRYAGSKYIKIARRLGGVGSVLWLPLEVPASTYERYLNMEDNEAFDHLQGIGAEAPDLTLFVQRLITEQLNDPSLTLSYRNLLSDYSDCFLPSDQGLLLILALGGSNVPVDLLKTVKIPMRRWTDGGEIQSIAATDFGFSSDLVGVLSNDEVLSQLGQRPEVTQQTLEDGTITLSLHPQAQQDISERLSPQTIEDWATTALRLLCFACPPCYEGKVNWPLPLKKAIWSLFDSLTSQKRIPSSLRTAIIEALLFFCERDLFTIRLAAITRAKSLLRKNMSFYYQASVTLFDSIISGKDGSYERSDAIINEFLNAEMEVTTRSDNALKGRLHISSIENKIHRHETIAGCCGEVLSFHWGFQDNASEFGTAFVAEFHYAD
;
A
#
# COMPACT_ATOMS: atom_id res chain seq x y z
N MET A 1 -37.81 -13.86 14.65
CA MET A 1 -37.83 -14.56 13.35
C MET A 1 -36.44 -14.47 12.75
N ALA A 2 -35.68 -15.57 12.77
CA ALA A 2 -34.37 -15.64 12.13
C ALA A 2 -34.55 -16.13 10.69
N CYS A 3 -34.22 -15.27 9.73
CA CYS A 3 -34.20 -15.63 8.31
C CYS A 3 -32.79 -16.15 7.98
N LEU A 4 -32.66 -17.45 7.76
CA LEU A 4 -31.41 -18.06 7.29
C LEU A 4 -31.49 -18.18 5.75
N CYS A 5 -30.82 -17.27 5.05
CA CYS A 5 -30.61 -17.38 3.61
C CYS A 5 -29.40 -18.28 3.35
N LYS A 6 -29.60 -19.42 2.70
CA LYS A 6 -28.53 -20.21 2.08
C LYS A 6 -28.63 -20.08 0.57
N GLN A 7 -27.52 -19.74 -0.07
CA GLN A 7 -27.41 -19.78 -1.53
C GLN A 7 -27.35 -21.22 -2.02
N ILE A 8 -28.06 -21.49 -3.10
CA ILE A 8 -28.01 -22.75 -3.83
C ILE A 8 -27.73 -22.37 -5.28
N ASP A 9 -26.48 -22.56 -5.69
CA ASP A 9 -26.11 -22.51 -7.10
C ASP A 9 -26.36 -23.90 -7.68
N ASN A 10 -27.32 -24.02 -8.59
CA ASN A 10 -27.42 -25.19 -9.45
C ASN A 10 -27.89 -24.81 -10.85
N ALA A 11 -27.14 -25.32 -11.81
CA ALA A 11 -27.11 -24.96 -13.23
C ALA A 11 -28.26 -25.58 -14.08
N ASP A 12 -29.46 -25.71 -13.53
CA ASP A 12 -30.62 -26.15 -14.31
C ASP A 12 -31.79 -25.18 -14.13
N LYS A 13 -32.42 -24.80 -15.26
CA LYS A 13 -33.52 -23.81 -15.38
C LYS A 13 -34.81 -24.27 -14.69
N VAL A 14 -34.79 -24.51 -13.38
CA VAL A 14 -36.01 -24.77 -12.60
C VAL A 14 -36.55 -23.44 -12.09
N SER A 15 -37.73 -23.05 -12.58
CA SER A 15 -38.35 -21.79 -12.17
C SER A 15 -38.67 -21.79 -10.66
N ALA A 16 -38.46 -20.65 -10.00
CA ALA A 16 -38.75 -20.48 -8.56
C ALA A 16 -40.20 -20.86 -8.20
N SER A 17 -41.15 -20.70 -9.14
CA SER A 17 -42.54 -21.14 -8.97
C SER A 17 -42.67 -22.66 -8.89
N SER A 18 -41.91 -23.42 -9.70
CA SER A 18 -41.87 -24.88 -9.64
C SER A 18 -41.23 -25.38 -8.35
N LEU A 19 -40.16 -24.71 -7.88
CA LEU A 19 -39.49 -25.02 -6.62
C LEU A 19 -40.40 -24.72 -5.41
N ASN A 20 -41.12 -23.60 -5.42
CA ASN A 20 -42.10 -23.30 -4.37
C ASN A 20 -43.24 -24.32 -4.34
N LYS A 21 -43.73 -24.76 -5.51
CA LYS A 21 -44.72 -25.86 -5.58
C LYS A 21 -44.19 -27.16 -5.00
N HIS A 22 -42.92 -27.50 -5.26
CA HIS A 22 -42.29 -28.67 -4.64
C HIS A 22 -42.14 -28.52 -3.12
N LEU A 23 -41.75 -27.35 -2.62
CA LEU A 23 -41.69 -27.09 -1.17
C LEU A 23 -43.07 -27.19 -0.50
N GLU A 24 -44.13 -26.72 -1.17
CA GLU A 24 -45.51 -26.88 -0.72
C GLU A 24 -45.96 -28.35 -0.72
N ALA A 25 -45.58 -29.12 -1.74
CA ALA A 25 -45.85 -30.55 -1.80
C ALA A 25 -45.12 -31.32 -0.68
N ILE A 26 -43.84 -31.02 -0.43
CA ILE A 26 -43.06 -31.58 0.67
C ILE A 26 -43.70 -31.25 2.01
N ARG A 27 -44.19 -30.01 2.20
CA ARG A 27 -44.97 -29.64 3.39
C ARG A 27 -46.25 -30.43 3.53
N ALA A 28 -47.00 -30.60 2.45
CA ALA A 28 -48.24 -31.37 2.48
C ALA A 28 -47.97 -32.83 2.88
N ILE A 29 -46.83 -33.39 2.47
CA ILE A 29 -46.40 -34.75 2.85
C ILE A 29 -45.98 -34.79 4.33
N LEU A 30 -45.12 -33.86 4.77
CA LEU A 30 -44.65 -33.80 6.16
C LEU A 30 -45.78 -33.52 7.16
N GLY A 31 -46.76 -32.70 6.76
CA GLY A 31 -47.94 -32.38 7.57
C GLY A 31 -48.89 -33.56 7.79
N ARG A 32 -48.79 -34.64 7.00
CA ARG A 32 -49.54 -35.89 7.22
C ARG A 32 -48.98 -36.75 8.34
N ASN A 33 -47.77 -36.44 8.83
CA ASN A 33 -47.11 -37.23 9.86
C ASN A 33 -46.91 -36.39 11.14
N LYS A 34 -47.69 -36.68 12.19
CA LYS A 34 -47.71 -35.92 13.45
C LYS A 34 -46.34 -35.80 14.13
N ALA A 35 -45.43 -36.76 13.91
CA ALA A 35 -44.08 -36.73 14.48
C ALA A 35 -43.13 -35.76 13.76
N LEU A 36 -43.42 -35.39 12.50
CA LEU A 36 -42.58 -34.54 11.64
C LEU A 36 -43.19 -33.17 11.34
N ALA A 37 -44.44 -32.94 11.75
CA ALA A 37 -45.16 -31.68 11.57
C ALA A 37 -44.56 -30.57 12.47
N LYS A 38 -43.47 -29.96 12.03
CA LYS A 38 -42.98 -28.66 12.55
C LYS A 38 -43.44 -27.54 11.63
N GLU A 39 -43.94 -26.46 12.21
CA GLU A 39 -44.31 -25.24 11.47
C GLU A 39 -43.06 -24.48 11.00
N VAL A 40 -42.42 -24.93 9.91
CA VAL A 40 -41.30 -24.19 9.32
C VAL A 40 -41.68 -23.58 7.98
N ARG A 41 -41.66 -22.24 7.99
CA ARG A 41 -41.69 -21.18 6.95
C ARG A 41 -40.61 -21.16 5.83
N TYR A 42 -40.62 -21.99 4.78
CA TYR A 42 -39.73 -21.78 3.62
C TYR A 42 -40.48 -21.21 2.41
N GLN A 43 -39.90 -20.22 1.74
CA GLN A 43 -40.35 -19.65 0.46
C GLN A 43 -39.13 -19.23 -0.36
N ILE A 44 -39.04 -19.67 -1.61
CA ILE A 44 -38.00 -19.28 -2.56
C ILE A 44 -38.51 -18.06 -3.32
N ILE A 45 -37.94 -16.89 -3.05
CA ILE A 45 -38.25 -15.66 -3.78
C ILE A 45 -37.15 -15.49 -4.85
N PRO A 46 -37.48 -15.36 -6.15
CA PRO A 46 -36.47 -15.07 -7.16
C PRO A 46 -35.79 -13.74 -6.84
N SER A 47 -34.45 -13.71 -6.88
CA SER A 47 -33.63 -12.52 -6.57
C SER A 47 -34.13 -11.27 -7.32
N ASN A 48 -34.53 -11.45 -8.57
CA ASN A 48 -34.91 -10.36 -9.48
C ASN A 48 -36.18 -9.60 -9.11
N GLN A 49 -37.10 -10.07 -8.27
CA GLN A 49 -38.31 -9.28 -7.99
C GLN A 49 -38.04 -8.00 -7.19
N ARG A 50 -36.99 -7.98 -6.36
CA ARG A 50 -36.68 -6.82 -5.50
C ARG A 50 -35.72 -5.83 -6.18
N THR A 51 -34.85 -6.32 -7.05
CA THR A 51 -33.98 -5.52 -7.93
C THR A 51 -34.61 -5.24 -9.31
N ALA A 52 -35.82 -5.77 -9.58
CA ALA A 52 -36.57 -5.51 -10.83
C ALA A 52 -36.69 -4.03 -11.18
N LYS A 53 -36.81 -3.15 -10.16
CA LYS A 53 -36.83 -1.71 -10.40
C LYS A 53 -35.53 -1.19 -10.99
N ILE A 54 -34.38 -1.70 -10.55
CA ILE A 54 -33.07 -1.37 -11.13
C ILE A 54 -33.02 -1.85 -12.58
N LEU A 55 -33.38 -3.12 -12.82
CA LEU A 55 -33.34 -3.71 -14.16
C LEU A 55 -34.38 -3.10 -15.13
N SER A 56 -35.45 -2.50 -14.62
CA SER A 56 -36.45 -1.82 -15.45
C SER A 56 -36.04 -0.42 -15.91
N LEU A 57 -34.94 0.13 -15.38
CA LEU A 57 -34.43 1.42 -15.82
C LEU A 57 -33.73 1.27 -17.17
N HIS A 58 -34.04 2.16 -18.11
CA HIS A 58 -33.42 2.13 -19.43
C HIS A 58 -32.34 3.21 -19.59
N SER A 59 -32.40 4.29 -18.82
CA SER A 59 -31.47 5.42 -18.88
C SER A 59 -31.51 6.25 -17.59
N ILE A 60 -30.43 6.98 -17.29
CA ILE A 60 -30.35 7.97 -16.22
C ILE A 60 -30.10 9.34 -16.84
N THR A 61 -30.80 10.38 -16.36
CA THR A 61 -30.52 11.76 -16.79
C THR A 61 -29.59 12.45 -15.78
N PHE A 62 -28.38 12.79 -16.20
CA PHE A 62 -27.36 13.41 -15.31
C PHE A 62 -27.41 14.94 -15.25
N THR A 63 -28.33 15.60 -15.96
CA THR A 63 -28.37 17.08 -16.04
C THR A 63 -28.55 17.74 -14.67
N LYS A 64 -29.44 17.21 -13.83
CA LYS A 64 -29.68 17.74 -12.48
C LYS A 64 -28.49 17.50 -11.55
N ILE A 65 -27.85 16.34 -11.66
CA ILE A 65 -26.65 16.01 -10.88
C ILE A 65 -25.49 16.91 -11.29
N SER A 66 -25.32 17.15 -12.58
CA SER A 66 -24.29 18.05 -13.12
C SER A 66 -24.52 19.49 -12.66
N ALA A 67 -25.76 19.98 -12.73
CA ALA A 67 -26.11 21.32 -12.24
C ALA A 67 -25.85 21.48 -10.73
N LEU A 68 -26.14 20.43 -9.94
CA LEU A 68 -25.83 20.41 -8.51
C LEU A 68 -24.32 20.42 -8.27
N HIS A 69 -23.56 19.60 -9.00
CA HIS A 69 -22.11 19.58 -8.91
C HIS A 69 -21.53 20.95 -9.20
N THR A 70 -21.89 21.59 -10.32
CA THR A 70 -21.44 22.96 -10.66
C THR A 70 -21.83 23.99 -9.60
N ARG A 71 -22.97 23.82 -8.93
CA ARG A 71 -23.41 24.72 -7.86
C ARG A 71 -22.55 24.61 -6.59
N PHE A 72 -22.09 23.41 -6.25
CA PHE A 72 -21.47 23.12 -4.95
C PHE A 72 -20.02 22.64 -5.03
N GLU A 73 -19.42 22.53 -6.21
CA GLU A 73 -18.06 22.00 -6.42
C GLU A 73 -16.99 22.70 -5.57
N ASN A 74 -17.21 23.98 -5.25
CA ASN A 74 -16.32 24.80 -4.42
C ASN A 74 -16.96 25.23 -3.08
N ASP A 75 -18.14 24.69 -2.76
CA ASP A 75 -18.90 25.00 -1.54
C ASP A 75 -19.53 23.72 -0.95
N THR A 76 -18.66 22.87 -0.41
CA THR A 76 -19.05 21.61 0.26
C THR A 76 -19.92 21.86 1.48
N LYS A 77 -19.75 22.99 2.17
CA LYS A 77 -20.57 23.36 3.33
C LYS A 77 -21.98 23.80 2.92
N GLY A 78 -22.08 24.57 1.83
CA GLY A 78 -23.36 24.91 1.21
C GLY A 78 -24.13 23.68 0.74
N PHE A 79 -23.42 22.62 0.28
CA PHE A 79 -24.08 21.36 -0.06
C PHE A 79 -24.86 20.78 1.11
N TRP A 80 -24.44 20.95 2.37
CA TRP A 80 -25.14 20.41 3.54
C TRP A 80 -26.22 21.35 4.10
N THR A 81 -25.96 22.65 4.08
CA THR A 81 -26.76 23.66 4.80
C THR A 81 -27.82 24.34 3.94
N ALA A 82 -27.66 24.38 2.61
CA ALA A 82 -28.60 25.08 1.73
C ALA A 82 -30.02 24.50 1.83
N GLU A 83 -31.05 25.34 1.67
CA GLU A 83 -32.40 24.83 1.46
C GLU A 83 -32.46 24.04 0.15
N GLY A 84 -32.92 22.80 0.26
CA GLY A 84 -32.87 21.81 -0.82
C GLY A 84 -34.23 21.36 -1.27
N ASP A 85 -34.33 21.04 -2.56
CA ASP A 85 -35.44 20.25 -3.10
C ASP A 85 -35.32 18.77 -2.67
N GLY A 86 -36.30 17.95 -3.04
CA GLY A 86 -36.30 16.53 -2.72
C GLY A 86 -35.09 15.76 -3.29
N LEU A 87 -34.53 16.25 -4.41
CA LEU A 87 -33.31 15.69 -5.00
C LEU A 87 -32.12 15.89 -4.06
N LEU A 88 -31.85 17.14 -3.63
CA LEU A 88 -30.73 17.44 -2.76
C LEU A 88 -30.84 16.71 -1.41
N GLN A 89 -32.05 16.58 -0.87
CA GLN A 89 -32.29 15.83 0.37
C GLN A 89 -31.93 14.34 0.25
N GLU A 90 -32.31 13.69 -0.85
CA GLU A 90 -32.00 12.27 -1.05
C GLU A 90 -30.50 12.03 -1.28
N LEU A 91 -29.84 12.93 -2.02
CA LEU A 91 -28.38 12.87 -2.22
C LEU A 91 -27.61 13.10 -0.92
N ARG A 92 -28.00 14.10 -0.12
CA ARG A 92 -27.47 14.33 1.24
C ARG A 92 -27.63 13.10 2.10
N ARG A 93 -28.80 12.45 2.06
CA ARG A 93 -29.05 11.23 2.84
C ARG A 93 -28.05 10.12 2.48
N ARG A 94 -27.79 9.88 1.20
CA ARG A 94 -26.83 8.83 0.78
C ARG A 94 -25.43 9.09 1.30
N ILE A 95 -24.95 10.34 1.19
CA ILE A 95 -23.65 10.73 1.73
C ILE A 95 -23.65 10.71 3.27
N ALA A 96 -24.73 11.13 3.91
CA ALA A 96 -24.90 11.05 5.37
C ALA A 96 -24.79 9.61 5.89
N CYS A 97 -25.37 8.63 5.19
CA CYS A 97 -25.18 7.22 5.52
C CYS A 97 -23.69 6.83 5.50
N VAL A 98 -22.97 7.23 4.44
CA VAL A 98 -21.52 6.97 4.29
C VAL A 98 -20.71 7.63 5.42
N THR A 99 -20.95 8.91 5.70
CA THR A 99 -20.22 9.64 6.74
C THR A 99 -20.51 9.10 8.13
N ILE A 100 -21.77 8.73 8.44
CA ILE A 100 -22.14 8.06 9.70
C ILE A 100 -21.39 6.74 9.86
N PHE A 101 -21.33 5.93 8.80
CA PHE A 101 -20.59 4.67 8.83
C PHE A 101 -19.11 4.90 9.09
N LEU A 102 -18.48 5.83 8.37
CA LEU A 102 -17.05 6.11 8.54
C LEU A 102 -16.76 6.73 9.92
N ARG A 103 -17.57 7.68 10.41
CA ARG A 103 -17.43 8.22 11.78
C ARG A 103 -17.56 7.13 12.85
N SER A 104 -18.47 6.16 12.65
CA SER A 104 -18.59 5.00 13.55
C SER A 104 -17.39 4.07 13.55
N LYS A 105 -16.43 4.23 12.63
CA LYS A 105 -15.15 3.52 12.63
C LYS A 105 -14.04 4.27 13.37
N ILE A 106 -14.25 5.56 13.65
CA ILE A 106 -13.32 6.43 14.36
C ILE A 106 -13.71 6.53 15.83
N ASN A 107 -15.00 6.76 16.09
CA ASN A 107 -15.54 6.95 17.44
C ASN A 107 -16.94 6.33 17.52
N ASP A 108 -17.11 5.37 18.42
CA ASP A 108 -18.37 4.64 18.63
C ASP A 108 -19.47 5.50 19.28
N ASP A 109 -19.16 6.68 19.82
CA ASP A 109 -20.12 7.55 20.49
C ASP A 109 -20.46 8.84 19.69
N ALA A 110 -19.73 9.13 18.60
CA ALA A 110 -19.83 10.40 17.86
C ALA A 110 -20.09 10.23 16.36
N TRP A 111 -21.17 9.52 16.01
CA TRP A 111 -21.46 9.12 14.62
C TRP A 111 -21.97 10.25 13.72
N ILE A 112 -22.56 11.30 14.30
CA ILE A 112 -23.29 12.33 13.54
C ILE A 112 -22.56 13.66 13.67
N ALA A 113 -22.22 14.25 12.53
CA ALA A 113 -21.73 15.62 12.45
C ALA A 113 -22.89 16.61 12.57
N GLU A 114 -22.62 17.84 13.02
CA GLU A 114 -23.62 18.89 13.19
C GLU A 114 -24.46 19.12 11.91
N ASP A 115 -23.78 19.28 10.76
CA ASP A 115 -24.43 19.50 9.46
C ASP A 115 -25.26 18.31 8.96
N VAL A 116 -25.03 17.11 9.51
CA VAL A 116 -25.75 15.88 9.13
C VAL A 116 -26.97 15.64 10.02
N ALA A 117 -27.02 16.24 11.22
CA ALA A 117 -28.03 15.95 12.23
C ALA A 117 -29.47 16.15 11.72
N ASP A 118 -29.72 17.23 10.98
CA ASP A 118 -31.05 17.53 10.42
C ASP A 118 -31.45 16.55 9.30
N VAL A 119 -30.49 16.08 8.50
CA VAL A 119 -30.74 15.11 7.42
C VAL A 119 -31.23 13.77 7.97
N VAL A 120 -30.79 13.40 9.17
CA VAL A 120 -31.05 12.08 9.76
C VAL A 120 -32.06 12.09 10.91
N LYS A 121 -32.68 13.25 11.17
CA LYS A 121 -33.67 13.43 12.23
C LYS A 121 -34.83 12.44 12.08
N GLY A 122 -35.13 11.71 13.17
CA GLY A 122 -36.21 10.71 13.21
C GLY A 122 -35.88 9.38 12.53
N ARG A 123 -34.62 9.13 12.13
CA ARG A 123 -34.17 7.87 11.53
C ARG A 123 -33.43 7.00 12.56
N THR A 124 -33.42 5.68 12.32
CA THR A 124 -32.66 4.73 13.14
C THR A 124 -31.20 4.71 12.72
N LEU A 125 -30.30 5.17 13.60
CA LEU A 125 -28.87 5.36 13.29
C LEU A 125 -28.15 4.06 12.89
N SER A 126 -28.50 2.93 13.50
CA SER A 126 -27.93 1.63 13.14
C SER A 126 -28.27 1.21 11.71
N GLU A 127 -29.47 1.56 11.21
CA GLU A 127 -29.86 1.32 9.83
C GLU A 127 -29.07 2.20 8.86
N LEU A 128 -28.88 3.49 9.20
CA LEU A 128 -28.08 4.42 8.39
C LEU A 128 -26.61 4.01 8.33
N ARG A 129 -26.05 3.55 9.45
CA ARG A 129 -24.69 2.99 9.51
C ARG A 129 -24.54 1.77 8.59
N TYR A 130 -25.52 0.86 8.62
CA TYR A 130 -25.51 -0.31 7.72
C TYR A 130 -25.63 0.10 6.25
N ALA A 131 -26.52 1.04 5.95
CA ALA A 131 -26.69 1.62 4.62
C ALA A 131 -25.39 2.30 4.12
N GLY A 132 -24.66 3.00 4.98
CA GLY A 132 -23.38 3.63 4.63
C GLY A 132 -22.34 2.63 4.14
N SER A 133 -22.14 1.54 4.90
CA SER A 133 -21.29 0.43 4.48
C SER A 133 -21.73 -0.16 3.13
N LYS A 134 -23.05 -0.27 2.93
CA LYS A 134 -23.64 -0.78 1.70
C LYS A 134 -23.36 0.13 0.50
N TYR A 135 -23.53 1.45 0.65
CA TYR A 135 -23.24 2.41 -0.41
C TYR A 135 -21.77 2.41 -0.82
N ILE A 136 -20.82 2.33 0.12
CA ILE A 136 -19.40 2.22 -0.20
C ILE A 136 -19.14 0.96 -1.06
N LYS A 137 -19.71 -0.19 -0.68
CA LYS A 137 -19.54 -1.44 -1.45
C LYS A 137 -20.17 -1.36 -2.85
N ILE A 138 -21.37 -0.77 -2.95
CA ILE A 138 -22.01 -0.50 -4.25
C ILE A 138 -21.10 0.39 -5.10
N ALA A 139 -20.54 1.43 -4.50
CA ALA A 139 -19.74 2.40 -5.23
C ALA A 139 -18.44 1.82 -5.77
N ARG A 140 -17.75 1.01 -4.96
CA ARG A 140 -16.58 0.23 -5.39
C ARG A 140 -16.91 -0.71 -6.56
N ARG A 141 -18.07 -1.36 -6.53
CA ARG A 141 -18.56 -2.21 -7.64
C ARG A 141 -18.91 -1.40 -8.90
N LEU A 142 -19.25 -0.13 -8.77
CA LEU A 142 -19.59 0.77 -9.88
C LEU A 142 -18.41 1.64 -10.34
N GLY A 143 -17.18 1.36 -9.87
CA GLY A 143 -15.97 2.02 -10.36
C GLY A 143 -15.50 3.23 -9.55
N GLY A 144 -16.15 3.59 -8.44
CA GLY A 144 -15.67 4.67 -7.56
C GLY A 144 -16.74 5.30 -6.67
N VAL A 145 -16.30 5.98 -5.60
CA VAL A 145 -17.18 6.59 -4.58
C VAL A 145 -18.11 7.67 -5.16
N GLY A 146 -17.74 8.29 -6.30
CA GLY A 146 -18.58 9.24 -7.02
C GLY A 146 -19.96 8.69 -7.42
N SER A 147 -20.07 7.37 -7.59
CA SER A 147 -21.31 6.71 -8.01
C SER A 147 -22.45 6.80 -7.01
N VAL A 148 -22.17 7.04 -5.73
CA VAL A 148 -23.20 7.25 -4.71
C VAL A 148 -24.16 8.40 -5.09
N LEU A 149 -23.64 9.44 -5.77
CA LEU A 149 -24.44 10.60 -6.18
C LEU A 149 -25.21 10.38 -7.48
N TRP A 150 -24.75 9.51 -8.38
CA TRP A 150 -25.42 9.30 -9.66
C TRP A 150 -26.33 8.06 -9.70
N LEU A 151 -26.30 7.20 -8.67
CA LEU A 151 -27.24 6.09 -8.52
C LEU A 151 -28.69 6.57 -8.80
N PRO A 152 -29.48 5.85 -9.63
CA PRO A 152 -30.83 6.26 -10.00
C PRO A 152 -31.69 6.65 -8.80
N LEU A 153 -32.45 7.73 -8.93
CA LEU A 153 -33.30 8.25 -7.86
C LEU A 153 -34.74 7.75 -7.97
N GLU A 154 -35.11 7.25 -9.16
CA GLU A 154 -36.36 6.55 -9.44
C GLU A 154 -36.44 5.22 -8.70
N VAL A 155 -35.29 4.65 -8.33
CA VAL A 155 -35.18 3.47 -7.49
C VAL A 155 -35.21 3.90 -6.02
N PRO A 156 -36.17 3.40 -5.21
CA PRO A 156 -36.22 3.70 -3.79
C PRO A 156 -34.91 3.32 -3.10
N ALA A 157 -34.43 4.17 -2.20
CA ALA A 157 -33.22 3.90 -1.43
C ALA A 157 -33.22 2.54 -0.71
N SER A 158 -34.38 2.10 -0.23
CA SER A 158 -34.53 0.79 0.41
C SER A 158 -34.12 -0.37 -0.50
N THR A 159 -34.24 -0.21 -1.83
CA THR A 159 -33.72 -1.18 -2.80
C THR A 159 -32.21 -1.31 -2.72
N TYR A 160 -31.48 -0.20 -2.74
CA TYR A 160 -30.02 -0.23 -2.61
C TYR A 160 -29.57 -0.69 -1.21
N GLU A 161 -30.23 -0.17 -0.17
CA GLU A 161 -29.81 -0.36 1.22
C GLU A 161 -30.12 -1.76 1.77
N ARG A 162 -31.26 -2.36 1.36
CA ARG A 162 -31.76 -3.61 1.96
C ARG A 162 -31.84 -4.77 0.97
N TYR A 163 -31.99 -4.52 -0.32
CA TYR A 163 -32.35 -5.58 -1.27
C TYR A 163 -31.27 -5.90 -2.32
N LEU A 164 -30.47 -4.93 -2.74
CA LEU A 164 -29.39 -5.17 -3.69
C LEU A 164 -28.30 -6.03 -3.04
N ASN A 165 -28.10 -7.25 -3.52
CA ASN A 165 -26.99 -8.09 -3.05
C ASN A 165 -25.70 -7.70 -3.76
N MET A 166 -24.54 -7.78 -3.09
CA MET A 166 -23.24 -7.42 -3.70
C MET A 166 -22.81 -8.42 -4.79
N GLU A 167 -23.44 -9.60 -4.80
CA GLU A 167 -23.22 -10.67 -5.77
C GLU A 167 -24.22 -10.64 -6.94
N ASP A 168 -25.14 -9.67 -6.96
CA ASP A 168 -26.13 -9.51 -8.03
C ASP A 168 -25.48 -8.88 -9.27
N ASN A 169 -24.68 -9.67 -9.99
CA ASN A 169 -23.93 -9.22 -11.16
C ASN A 169 -24.84 -8.62 -12.24
N GLU A 170 -26.02 -9.21 -12.48
CA GLU A 170 -26.98 -8.67 -13.45
C GLU A 170 -27.37 -7.22 -13.13
N ALA A 171 -27.70 -6.93 -11.87
CA ALA A 171 -28.05 -5.58 -11.45
C ALA A 171 -26.86 -4.60 -11.54
N PHE A 172 -25.65 -5.06 -11.23
CA PHE A 172 -24.45 -4.22 -11.30
C PHE A 172 -24.01 -3.95 -12.74
N ASP A 173 -24.00 -4.96 -13.60
CA ASP A 173 -23.68 -4.82 -15.02
C ASP A 173 -24.69 -3.88 -15.70
N HIS A 174 -25.97 -4.00 -15.34
CA HIS A 174 -27.01 -3.08 -15.80
C HIS A 174 -26.77 -1.65 -15.31
N LEU A 175 -26.48 -1.46 -14.02
CA LEU A 175 -26.17 -0.13 -13.45
C LEU A 175 -24.91 0.49 -14.08
N GLN A 176 -23.88 -0.29 -14.34
CA GLN A 176 -22.69 0.17 -15.06
C GLN A 176 -23.03 0.57 -16.50
N GLY A 177 -23.86 -0.22 -17.19
CA GLY A 177 -24.31 0.06 -18.54
C GLY A 177 -25.08 1.38 -18.66
N ILE A 178 -26.08 1.60 -17.81
CA ILE A 178 -26.86 2.87 -17.79
C ILE A 178 -26.08 4.04 -17.18
N GLY A 179 -25.02 3.75 -16.42
CA GLY A 179 -24.14 4.71 -15.77
C GLY A 179 -22.91 5.11 -16.58
N ALA A 180 -22.73 4.58 -17.79
CA ALA A 180 -21.51 4.75 -18.58
C ALA A 180 -21.19 6.23 -18.90
N GLU A 181 -22.22 7.08 -19.02
CA GLU A 181 -22.09 8.52 -19.28
C GLU A 181 -22.13 9.38 -18.01
N ALA A 182 -22.06 8.76 -16.82
CA ALA A 182 -22.11 9.51 -15.57
C ALA A 182 -20.87 10.42 -15.42
N PRO A 183 -21.04 11.66 -14.93
CA PRO A 183 -19.89 12.52 -14.64
C PRO A 183 -19.03 11.90 -13.54
N ASP A 184 -17.71 12.12 -13.62
CA ASP A 184 -16.82 11.77 -12.52
C ASP A 184 -17.02 12.74 -11.35
N LEU A 185 -17.68 12.24 -10.30
CA LEU A 185 -17.98 12.98 -9.07
C LEU A 185 -17.08 12.54 -7.91
N THR A 186 -16.05 11.73 -8.18
CA THR A 186 -15.21 11.10 -7.14
C THR A 186 -14.58 12.13 -6.22
N LEU A 187 -13.88 13.12 -6.78
CA LEU A 187 -13.25 14.18 -5.98
C LEU A 187 -14.26 15.04 -5.22
N PHE A 188 -15.45 15.26 -5.77
CA PHE A 188 -16.50 16.02 -5.08
C PHE A 188 -17.05 15.23 -3.88
N VAL A 189 -17.36 13.94 -4.07
CA VAL A 189 -17.83 13.08 -2.99
C VAL A 189 -16.78 12.92 -1.89
N GLN A 190 -15.51 12.72 -2.25
CA GLN A 190 -14.41 12.66 -1.28
C GLN A 190 -14.32 13.94 -0.45
N ARG A 191 -14.45 15.12 -1.07
CA ARG A 191 -14.48 16.40 -0.35
C ARG A 191 -15.68 16.52 0.59
N LEU A 192 -16.87 16.09 0.16
CA LEU A 192 -18.07 16.06 1.02
C LEU A 192 -17.91 15.13 2.22
N ILE A 193 -17.29 13.97 2.03
CA ILE A 193 -17.00 13.02 3.11
C ILE A 193 -15.97 13.63 4.07
N THR A 194 -14.84 14.13 3.55
CA THR A 194 -13.78 14.72 4.36
C THR A 194 -14.27 15.91 5.18
N GLU A 195 -15.11 16.79 4.62
CA GLU A 195 -15.73 17.91 5.35
C GLU A 195 -16.42 17.45 6.65
N GLN A 196 -17.17 16.36 6.57
CA GLN A 196 -17.94 15.84 7.70
C GLN A 196 -17.12 15.00 8.68
N LEU A 197 -15.91 14.60 8.28
CA LEU A 197 -15.01 13.77 9.08
C LEU A 197 -13.83 14.55 9.65
N ASN A 198 -13.52 15.73 9.11
CA ASN A 198 -12.51 16.65 9.63
C ASN A 198 -13.04 17.48 10.80
N ASP A 199 -13.55 16.78 11.81
CA ASP A 199 -14.22 17.35 12.97
C ASP A 199 -13.23 17.43 14.15
N PRO A 200 -12.95 18.61 14.72
CA PRO A 200 -12.03 18.76 15.84
C PRO A 200 -12.56 18.15 17.14
N SER A 201 -13.87 17.89 17.26
CA SER A 201 -14.45 17.22 18.43
C SER A 201 -14.13 15.72 18.50
N LEU A 202 -13.68 15.12 17.38
CA LEU A 202 -13.27 13.72 17.34
C LEU A 202 -11.86 13.53 17.89
N THR A 203 -11.71 12.55 18.80
CA THR A 203 -10.43 12.17 19.40
C THR A 203 -9.41 11.70 18.36
N LEU A 204 -9.86 10.84 17.43
CA LEU A 204 -9.05 10.32 16.34
C LEU A 204 -9.38 11.04 15.02
N SER A 205 -8.36 11.20 14.17
CA SER A 205 -8.51 11.75 12.82
C SER A 205 -9.11 10.71 11.86
N TYR A 206 -9.84 11.17 10.84
CA TYR A 206 -10.30 10.33 9.74
C TYR A 206 -9.18 9.65 8.96
N ARG A 207 -7.96 10.20 9.04
CA ARG A 207 -6.75 9.63 8.45
C ARG A 207 -6.45 8.22 8.94
N ASN A 208 -7.00 7.80 10.09
CA ASN A 208 -6.97 6.41 10.56
C ASN A 208 -7.72 5.42 9.66
N LEU A 209 -8.62 5.91 8.80
CA LEU A 209 -9.44 5.08 7.90
C LEU A 209 -8.79 4.86 6.53
N LEU A 210 -7.66 5.51 6.23
CA LEU A 210 -7.03 5.48 4.90
C LEU A 210 -6.52 4.09 4.50
N SER A 211 -6.27 3.18 5.44
CA SER A 211 -5.87 1.79 5.11
C SER A 211 -6.98 1.00 4.42
N ASP A 212 -8.23 1.23 4.85
CA ASP A 212 -9.38 0.39 4.49
C ASP A 212 -10.37 1.11 3.55
N TYR A 213 -10.31 2.45 3.55
CA TYR A 213 -11.25 3.34 2.87
C TYR A 213 -10.54 4.50 2.14
N SER A 214 -9.31 4.28 1.67
CA SER A 214 -8.53 5.19 0.82
C SER A 214 -9.34 5.84 -0.30
N ASP A 215 -10.19 5.05 -0.97
CA ASP A 215 -11.07 5.45 -2.06
C ASP A 215 -12.14 6.48 -1.68
N CYS A 216 -12.44 6.61 -0.39
CA CYS A 216 -13.43 7.57 0.15
C CYS A 216 -12.84 8.94 0.50
N PHE A 217 -11.52 9.11 0.43
CA PHE A 217 -10.82 10.34 0.82
C PHE A 217 -9.96 10.89 -0.31
N LEU A 218 -9.48 12.12 -0.13
CA LEU A 218 -8.60 12.76 -1.10
C LEU A 218 -7.29 11.98 -1.25
N PRO A 219 -6.81 11.71 -2.49
CA PRO A 219 -5.54 11.04 -2.72
C PRO A 219 -4.35 11.72 -2.02
N SER A 220 -4.37 13.05 -1.91
CA SER A 220 -3.32 13.82 -1.24
C SER A 220 -3.18 13.51 0.25
N ASP A 221 -4.22 12.98 0.92
CA ASP A 221 -4.12 12.61 2.35
C ASP A 221 -3.21 11.40 2.57
N GLN A 222 -3.16 10.45 1.62
CA GLN A 222 -2.20 9.33 1.68
C GLN A 222 -0.76 9.83 1.54
N GLY A 223 -0.53 10.77 0.60
CA GLY A 223 0.77 11.42 0.44
C GLY A 223 1.21 12.16 1.70
N LEU A 224 0.29 12.87 2.36
CA LEU A 224 0.56 13.58 3.61
C LEU A 224 0.99 12.62 4.75
N LEU A 225 0.28 11.50 4.92
CA LEU A 225 0.64 10.48 5.90
C LEU A 225 1.98 9.81 5.59
N LEU A 226 2.29 9.60 4.32
CA LEU A 226 3.58 9.05 3.92
C LEU A 226 4.74 10.02 4.23
N ILE A 227 4.58 11.32 3.95
CA ILE A 227 5.57 12.34 4.33
C ILE A 227 5.77 12.35 5.84
N LEU A 228 4.68 12.34 6.61
CA LEU A 228 4.74 12.26 8.07
C LEU A 228 5.50 11.01 8.53
N ALA A 229 5.18 9.85 7.96
CA ALA A 229 5.79 8.58 8.31
C ALA A 229 7.26 8.47 7.91
N LEU A 230 7.70 9.22 6.90
CA LEU A 230 9.11 9.38 6.50
C LEU A 230 9.90 10.31 7.44
N GLY A 231 9.26 10.91 8.44
CA GLY A 231 9.88 11.81 9.41
C GLY A 231 9.41 13.26 9.31
N GLY A 232 8.58 13.59 8.31
CA GLY A 232 7.97 14.91 8.17
C GLY A 232 8.90 16.01 7.66
N SER A 233 10.13 15.69 7.25
CA SER A 233 11.12 16.70 6.86
C SER A 233 11.96 16.23 5.68
N ASN A 234 12.19 17.13 4.72
CA ASN A 234 13.06 16.99 3.57
C ASN A 234 12.82 15.72 2.75
N VAL A 235 11.55 15.33 2.55
CA VAL A 235 11.18 14.15 1.78
C VAL A 235 11.32 14.47 0.29
N PRO A 236 12.26 13.84 -0.45
CA PRO A 236 12.43 14.12 -1.88
C PRO A 236 11.20 13.66 -2.68
N VAL A 237 10.72 14.52 -3.58
CA VAL A 237 9.63 14.15 -4.50
C VAL A 237 10.06 13.00 -5.41
N ASP A 238 11.33 12.97 -5.81
CA ASP A 238 11.88 11.88 -6.63
C ASP A 238 11.84 10.53 -5.92
N LEU A 239 12.02 10.51 -4.59
CA LEU A 239 11.84 9.30 -3.77
C LEU A 239 10.39 8.81 -3.85
N LEU A 240 9.41 9.71 -3.74
CA LEU A 240 7.99 9.35 -3.84
C LEU A 240 7.64 8.78 -5.23
N LYS A 241 8.23 9.35 -6.29
CA LYS A 241 8.02 8.92 -7.68
C LYS A 241 8.68 7.59 -8.04
N THR A 242 9.55 7.03 -7.19
CA THR A 242 10.24 5.76 -7.47
C THR A 242 9.28 4.62 -7.77
N VAL A 243 8.08 4.62 -7.18
CA VAL A 243 7.06 3.59 -7.41
C VAL A 243 6.56 3.50 -8.86
N LYS A 244 6.79 4.54 -9.68
CA LYS A 244 6.43 4.54 -11.11
C LYS A 244 7.28 3.56 -11.92
N ILE A 245 8.48 3.25 -11.44
CA ILE A 245 9.48 2.53 -12.20
C ILE A 245 9.71 1.18 -11.52
N PRO A 246 9.53 0.05 -12.24
CA PRO A 246 9.90 -1.26 -11.73
C PRO A 246 11.38 -1.31 -11.33
N MET A 247 11.66 -1.93 -10.18
CA MET A 247 13.00 -1.97 -9.60
C MET A 247 13.61 -3.36 -9.71
N ARG A 248 14.91 -3.43 -9.98
CA ARG A 248 15.64 -4.70 -10.09
C ARG A 248 15.86 -5.32 -8.72
N ARG A 249 15.67 -6.63 -8.55
CA ARG A 249 15.78 -7.35 -7.28
C ARG A 249 16.35 -8.75 -7.47
N TRP A 250 17.09 -9.22 -6.46
CA TRP A 250 17.51 -10.61 -6.40
C TRP A 250 16.31 -11.52 -6.13
N THR A 251 16.23 -12.62 -6.88
CA THR A 251 15.33 -13.73 -6.60
C THR A 251 15.99 -14.73 -5.66
N ASP A 252 15.21 -15.64 -5.10
CA ASP A 252 15.74 -16.75 -4.28
C ASP A 252 16.71 -17.66 -5.06
N GLY A 253 16.62 -17.67 -6.39
CA GLY A 253 17.55 -18.39 -7.28
C GLY A 253 18.88 -17.66 -7.54
N GLY A 254 19.06 -16.44 -7.00
CA GLY A 254 20.24 -15.62 -7.27
C GLY A 254 20.23 -14.95 -8.65
N GLU A 255 19.05 -14.78 -9.26
CA GLU A 255 18.87 -14.04 -10.52
C GLU A 255 18.32 -12.64 -10.25
N ILE A 256 18.53 -11.70 -11.17
CA ILE A 256 17.95 -10.36 -11.05
C ILE A 256 16.70 -10.26 -11.91
N GLN A 257 15.57 -9.90 -11.28
CA GLN A 257 14.31 -9.65 -11.96
C GLN A 257 13.80 -8.23 -11.68
N SER A 258 12.97 -7.71 -12.59
CA SER A 258 12.29 -6.43 -12.41
C SER A 258 10.98 -6.64 -11.67
N ILE A 259 10.77 -5.92 -10.57
CA ILE A 259 9.62 -6.05 -9.68
C ILE A 259 8.89 -4.71 -9.62
N ALA A 260 7.58 -4.71 -9.87
CA ALA A 260 6.74 -3.53 -9.73
C ALA A 260 6.49 -3.21 -8.25
N ALA A 261 6.11 -1.96 -7.94
CA ALA A 261 5.81 -1.55 -6.57
C ALA A 261 4.68 -2.42 -5.94
N THR A 262 3.65 -2.77 -6.70
CA THR A 262 2.56 -3.64 -6.22
C THR A 262 3.06 -5.02 -5.80
N ASP A 263 3.97 -5.61 -6.59
CA ASP A 263 4.56 -6.93 -6.31
C ASP A 263 5.53 -6.87 -5.11
N PHE A 264 6.11 -5.69 -4.85
CA PHE A 264 6.90 -5.42 -3.65
C PHE A 264 6.04 -5.15 -2.39
N GLY A 265 4.70 -5.15 -2.54
CA GLY A 265 3.75 -5.04 -1.42
C GLY A 265 3.18 -3.64 -1.18
N PHE A 266 3.18 -2.74 -2.18
CA PHE A 266 2.41 -1.50 -2.12
C PHE A 266 0.95 -1.72 -2.54
N SER A 267 0.02 -0.95 -1.96
CA SER A 267 -1.36 -0.93 -2.45
C SER A 267 -1.43 -0.25 -3.82
N SER A 268 -2.33 -0.72 -4.69
CA SER A 268 -2.60 -0.11 -6.00
C SER A 268 -2.95 1.37 -5.88
N ASP A 269 -3.72 1.72 -4.84
CA ASP A 269 -4.18 3.08 -4.61
C ASP A 269 -3.00 4.02 -4.32
N LEU A 270 -2.08 3.60 -3.43
CA LEU A 270 -0.91 4.40 -3.09
C LEU A 270 0.03 4.51 -4.29
N VAL A 271 0.22 3.44 -5.06
CA VAL A 271 0.98 3.51 -6.32
C VAL A 271 0.33 4.51 -7.27
N GLY A 272 -1.00 4.51 -7.41
CA GLY A 272 -1.73 5.49 -8.20
C GLY A 272 -1.52 6.93 -7.73
N VAL A 273 -1.59 7.17 -6.42
CA VAL A 273 -1.33 8.49 -5.80
C VAL A 273 0.07 9.00 -6.13
N LEU A 274 1.09 8.19 -5.85
CA LEU A 274 2.50 8.58 -6.01
C LEU A 274 2.95 8.61 -7.48
N SER A 275 2.23 7.89 -8.36
CA SER A 275 2.48 7.91 -9.80
C SER A 275 1.89 9.14 -10.49
N ASN A 276 0.94 9.83 -9.85
CA ASN A 276 0.27 10.99 -10.41
C ASN A 276 0.99 12.30 -10.03
N ASP A 277 1.60 12.96 -11.02
CA ASP A 277 2.33 14.23 -10.80
C ASP A 277 1.40 15.37 -10.37
N GLU A 278 0.14 15.37 -10.79
CA GLU A 278 -0.83 16.37 -10.38
C GLU A 278 -1.17 16.22 -8.89
N VAL A 279 -1.34 15.00 -8.41
CA VAL A 279 -1.61 14.71 -6.99
C VAL A 279 -0.42 15.11 -6.13
N LEU A 280 0.82 14.84 -6.58
CA LEU A 280 2.02 15.28 -5.87
C LEU A 280 2.18 16.81 -5.89
N SER A 281 1.79 17.48 -6.97
CA SER A 281 1.75 18.95 -7.04
C SER A 281 0.72 19.52 -6.07
N GLN A 282 -0.49 18.95 -6.02
CA GLN A 282 -1.53 19.35 -5.07
C GLN A 282 -1.08 19.15 -3.62
N LEU A 283 -0.36 18.07 -3.34
CA LEU A 283 0.24 17.81 -2.03
C LEU A 283 1.25 18.90 -1.64
N GLY A 284 2.09 19.36 -2.57
CA GLY A 284 3.03 20.46 -2.34
C GLY A 284 2.37 21.82 -2.13
N GLN A 285 1.14 22.01 -2.60
CA GLN A 285 0.36 23.25 -2.43
C GLN A 285 -0.48 23.28 -1.14
N ARG A 286 -0.47 22.19 -0.36
CA ARG A 286 -1.23 22.11 0.88
C ARG A 286 -0.69 23.09 1.93
N PRO A 287 -1.56 23.72 2.74
CA PRO A 287 -1.13 24.66 3.78
C PRO A 287 -0.28 24.00 4.87
N GLU A 288 -0.37 22.68 5.05
CA GLU A 288 0.44 21.94 6.02
C GLU A 288 1.88 21.65 5.52
N VAL A 289 2.15 21.85 4.24
CA VAL A 289 3.36 21.41 3.54
C VAL A 289 4.18 22.61 3.08
N THR A 290 5.49 22.52 3.26
CA THR A 290 6.49 23.45 2.71
C THR A 290 7.31 22.74 1.65
N GLN A 291 7.56 23.44 0.55
CA GLN A 291 8.38 22.97 -0.54
C GLN A 291 9.74 23.66 -0.50
N GLN A 292 10.80 22.88 -0.60
CA GLN A 292 12.17 23.37 -0.71
C GLN A 292 12.86 22.72 -1.91
N THR A 293 14.00 23.30 -2.30
CA THR A 293 14.82 22.79 -3.39
C THR A 293 16.24 22.60 -2.86
N LEU A 294 16.76 21.38 -3.01
CA LEU A 294 18.14 21.06 -2.65
C LEU A 294 19.12 21.68 -3.64
N GLU A 295 20.42 21.63 -3.32
CA GLU A 295 21.50 22.20 -4.13
C GLU A 295 21.55 21.63 -5.57
N ASP A 296 21.06 20.41 -5.77
CA ASP A 296 21.01 19.73 -7.07
C ASP A 296 19.72 19.99 -7.86
N GLY A 297 18.83 20.84 -7.35
CA GLY A 297 17.52 21.11 -7.95
C GLY A 297 16.42 20.13 -7.54
N THR A 298 16.72 19.13 -6.71
CA THR A 298 15.72 18.17 -6.20
C THR A 298 14.70 18.89 -5.34
N ILE A 299 13.42 18.69 -5.63
CA ILE A 299 12.33 19.21 -4.82
C ILE A 299 12.11 18.32 -3.60
N THR A 300 12.04 18.92 -2.41
CA THR A 300 11.69 18.25 -1.16
C THR A 300 10.42 18.82 -0.56
N LEU A 301 9.67 17.96 0.13
CA LEU A 301 8.45 18.30 0.86
C LEU A 301 8.69 18.09 2.37
N SER A 302 8.28 19.06 3.17
CA SER A 302 8.37 19.03 4.63
C SER A 302 7.05 19.47 5.24
N LEU A 303 6.64 18.84 6.33
CA LEU A 303 5.48 19.26 7.10
C LEU A 303 5.88 20.40 8.04
N HIS A 304 4.97 21.34 8.27
CA HIS A 304 5.12 22.29 9.36
C HIS A 304 5.18 21.54 10.71
N PRO A 305 6.08 21.91 11.65
CA PRO A 305 6.21 21.22 12.93
C PRO A 305 4.89 21.11 13.71
N GLN A 306 4.08 22.18 13.69
CA GLN A 306 2.75 22.17 14.32
C GLN A 306 1.82 21.14 13.66
N ALA A 307 1.76 21.13 12.32
CA ALA A 307 0.93 20.16 11.59
C ALA A 307 1.41 18.72 11.83
N GLN A 308 2.72 18.49 11.90
CA GLN A 308 3.29 17.19 12.23
C GLN A 308 2.83 16.70 13.61
N GLN A 309 2.86 17.57 14.62
CA GLN A 309 2.39 17.25 15.96
C GLN A 309 0.88 17.01 15.97
N ASP A 310 0.09 17.94 15.43
CA ASP A 310 -1.38 17.86 15.42
C ASP A 310 -1.90 16.60 14.71
N ILE A 311 -1.27 16.22 13.59
CA ILE A 311 -1.64 15.01 12.87
C ILE A 311 -1.25 13.79 13.72
N SER A 312 -0.02 13.74 14.24
CA SER A 312 0.49 12.58 14.98
C SER A 312 -0.31 12.28 16.24
N GLU A 313 -0.73 13.31 16.99
CA GLU A 313 -1.51 13.17 18.23
C GLU A 313 -2.90 12.56 18.01
N ARG A 314 -3.45 12.70 16.80
CA ARG A 314 -4.79 12.20 16.43
C ARG A 314 -4.75 10.89 15.64
N LEU A 315 -3.57 10.32 15.40
CA LEU A 315 -3.42 9.00 14.79
C LEU A 315 -3.37 7.92 15.85
N SER A 316 -3.99 6.79 15.53
CA SER A 316 -3.91 5.59 16.34
C SER A 316 -2.50 4.96 16.24
N PRO A 317 -2.03 4.26 17.29
CA PRO A 317 -0.73 3.58 17.25
C PRO A 317 -0.60 2.60 16.08
N GLN A 318 -1.68 1.89 15.75
CA GLN A 318 -1.71 0.95 14.63
C GLN A 318 -1.47 1.67 13.28
N THR A 319 -2.18 2.76 13.03
CA THR A 319 -2.01 3.56 11.81
C THR A 319 -0.58 4.11 11.70
N ILE A 320 0.01 4.55 12.82
CA ILE A 320 1.40 5.02 12.84
C ILE A 320 2.37 3.89 12.44
N GLU A 321 2.16 2.67 12.94
CA GLU A 321 2.99 1.50 12.62
C GLU A 321 2.84 1.05 11.15
N ASP A 322 1.61 1.04 10.64
CA ASP A 322 1.31 0.66 9.25
C ASP A 322 1.95 1.62 8.24
N TRP A 323 1.83 2.93 8.49
CA TRP A 323 2.46 3.93 7.63
C TRP A 323 3.98 3.98 7.81
N ALA A 324 4.51 3.72 9.00
CA ALA A 324 5.94 3.56 9.21
C ALA A 324 6.50 2.38 8.41
N THR A 325 5.78 1.26 8.38
CA THR A 325 6.12 0.07 7.58
C THR A 325 6.10 0.41 6.09
N THR A 326 5.10 1.18 5.65
CA THR A 326 4.98 1.64 4.25
C THR A 326 6.12 2.59 3.86
N ALA A 327 6.50 3.51 4.74
CA ALA A 327 7.63 4.43 4.55
C ALA A 327 8.97 3.68 4.45
N LEU A 328 9.22 2.72 5.35
CA LEU A 328 10.40 1.85 5.29
C LEU A 328 10.41 1.02 4.00
N ARG A 329 9.26 0.48 3.58
CA ARG A 329 9.12 -0.26 2.33
C ARG A 329 9.49 0.64 1.14
N LEU A 330 9.10 1.92 1.13
CA LEU A 330 9.45 2.86 0.06
C LEU A 330 10.95 3.07 -0.03
N LEU A 331 11.62 3.29 1.10
CA LEU A 331 13.07 3.45 1.13
C LEU A 331 13.78 2.19 0.64
N CYS A 332 13.30 1.01 1.06
CA CYS A 332 13.84 -0.27 0.57
C CYS A 332 13.54 -0.50 -0.92
N PHE A 333 12.39 -0.05 -1.42
CA PHE A 333 12.02 -0.15 -2.82
C PHE A 333 12.87 0.79 -3.70
N ALA A 334 13.14 2.00 -3.22
CA ALA A 334 13.97 2.96 -3.92
C ALA A 334 15.44 2.51 -4.03
N CYS A 335 15.95 1.77 -3.03
CA CYS A 335 17.32 1.28 -3.06
C CYS A 335 17.46 0.09 -4.03
N PRO A 336 18.39 0.12 -4.99
CA PRO A 336 18.70 -1.04 -5.82
C PRO A 336 19.44 -2.11 -4.98
N PRO A 337 19.58 -3.34 -5.50
CA PRO A 337 20.42 -4.36 -4.89
C PRO A 337 21.88 -3.91 -4.87
N CYS A 338 22.60 -4.28 -3.80
CA CYS A 338 24.04 -4.06 -3.78
C CYS A 338 24.70 -4.87 -4.92
N TYR A 339 25.83 -4.36 -5.40
CA TYR A 339 26.67 -4.91 -6.47
C TYR A 339 26.18 -4.69 -7.91
N GLU A 340 25.01 -4.09 -8.12
CA GLU A 340 24.47 -3.90 -9.48
C GLU A 340 25.04 -2.68 -10.24
N GLY A 341 25.78 -1.78 -9.58
CA GLY A 341 26.44 -0.66 -10.26
C GLY A 341 25.51 0.47 -10.74
N LYS A 342 25.91 1.70 -10.37
CA LYS A 342 25.42 3.03 -10.81
C LYS A 342 23.91 3.27 -10.80
N VAL A 343 23.32 3.31 -9.61
CA VAL A 343 22.26 4.31 -9.36
C VAL A 343 22.95 5.66 -9.17
N ASN A 344 22.79 6.55 -10.16
CA ASN A 344 23.32 7.90 -10.13
C ASN A 344 22.38 8.82 -9.34
N TRP A 345 22.22 8.57 -8.04
CA TRP A 345 21.63 9.61 -7.17
C TRP A 345 22.68 10.71 -6.96
N PRO A 346 22.35 11.97 -7.28
CA PRO A 346 23.18 13.08 -6.88
C PRO A 346 23.43 13.05 -5.36
N LEU A 347 24.59 13.54 -4.93
CA LEU A 347 24.98 13.49 -3.53
C LEU A 347 23.96 14.13 -2.58
N PRO A 348 23.33 15.29 -2.90
CA PRO A 348 22.30 15.87 -2.03
C PRO A 348 21.07 14.97 -1.88
N LEU A 349 20.51 14.46 -2.98
CA LEU A 349 19.43 13.46 -2.95
C LEU A 349 19.80 12.23 -2.12
N LYS A 350 21.00 11.67 -2.33
CA LYS A 350 21.47 10.48 -1.60
C LYS A 350 21.55 10.73 -0.09
N LYS A 351 22.08 11.89 0.33
CA LYS A 351 22.14 12.28 1.75
C LYS A 351 20.74 12.46 2.36
N ALA A 352 19.81 13.06 1.61
CA ALA A 352 18.43 13.22 2.06
C ALA A 352 17.78 11.85 2.29
N ILE A 353 17.86 10.93 1.32
CA ILE A 353 17.32 9.56 1.45
C ILE A 353 17.97 8.81 2.62
N TRP A 354 19.30 8.88 2.75
CA TRP A 354 20.01 8.28 3.88
C TRP A 354 19.51 8.80 5.23
N SER A 355 19.33 10.12 5.36
CA SER A 355 18.85 10.72 6.62
C SER A 355 17.47 10.20 7.03
N LEU A 356 16.56 10.01 6.07
CA LEU A 356 15.24 9.42 6.34
C LEU A 356 15.37 7.96 6.77
N PHE A 357 16.21 7.20 6.07
CA PHE A 357 16.42 5.78 6.33
C PHE A 357 17.10 5.51 7.67
N ASP A 358 18.14 6.27 8.01
CA ASP A 358 18.85 6.17 9.28
C ASP A 358 17.93 6.51 10.46
N SER A 359 17.12 7.58 10.32
CA SER A 359 16.13 7.96 11.34
C SER A 359 15.11 6.85 11.59
N LEU A 360 14.50 6.30 10.53
CA LEU A 360 13.46 5.28 10.67
C LEU A 360 13.99 3.94 11.18
N THR A 361 15.19 3.54 10.76
CA THR A 361 15.81 2.28 11.22
C THR A 361 16.40 2.40 12.63
N SER A 362 16.63 3.61 13.13
CA SER A 362 17.12 3.86 14.49
C SER A 362 16.01 4.04 15.53
N GLN A 363 14.85 4.58 15.14
CA GLN A 363 13.78 4.95 16.09
C GLN A 363 12.70 3.89 16.27
N LYS A 364 12.52 2.96 15.30
CA LYS A 364 11.34 2.09 15.25
C LYS A 364 11.70 0.61 15.30
N ARG A 365 10.79 -0.19 15.85
CA ARG A 365 10.86 -1.64 15.77
C ARG A 365 10.75 -2.07 14.31
N ILE A 366 11.79 -2.71 13.80
CA ILE A 366 11.82 -3.14 12.40
C ILE A 366 10.84 -4.30 12.17
N PRO A 367 9.89 -4.16 11.21
CA PRO A 367 9.00 -5.24 10.84
C PRO A 367 9.77 -6.46 10.35
N SER A 368 9.41 -7.65 10.82
CA SER A 368 10.12 -8.88 10.45
C SER A 368 10.05 -9.17 8.95
N SER A 369 8.95 -8.79 8.29
CA SER A 369 8.73 -8.96 6.85
C SER A 369 9.65 -8.11 5.98
N LEU A 370 10.12 -6.96 6.48
CA LEU A 370 11.01 -6.06 5.73
C LEU A 370 12.48 -6.23 6.07
N ARG A 371 12.83 -7.13 7.00
CA ARG A 371 14.19 -7.22 7.54
C ARG A 371 15.25 -7.45 6.45
N THR A 372 15.00 -8.38 5.54
CA THR A 372 15.92 -8.68 4.42
C THR A 372 16.06 -7.47 3.49
N ALA A 373 14.94 -6.87 3.07
CA ALA A 373 14.93 -5.67 2.23
C ALA A 373 15.66 -4.48 2.88
N ILE A 374 15.55 -4.32 4.20
CA ILE A 374 16.29 -3.30 4.96
C ILE A 374 17.80 -3.61 4.95
N ILE A 375 18.19 -4.88 5.13
CA ILE A 375 19.60 -5.27 5.02
C ILE A 375 20.12 -4.97 3.61
N GLU A 376 19.38 -5.29 2.55
CA GLU A 376 19.77 -4.96 1.17
C GLU A 376 19.97 -3.46 0.96
N ALA A 377 19.02 -2.64 1.43
CA ALA A 377 19.13 -1.18 1.35
C ALA A 377 20.34 -0.65 2.13
N LEU A 378 20.63 -1.20 3.33
CA LEU A 378 21.85 -0.86 4.08
C LEU A 378 23.11 -1.26 3.32
N LEU A 379 23.13 -2.45 2.69
CA LEU A 379 24.26 -2.91 1.88
C LEU A 379 24.50 -2.02 0.65
N PHE A 380 23.44 -1.47 0.06
CA PHE A 380 23.55 -0.45 -1.00
C PHE A 380 24.31 0.80 -0.50
N PHE A 381 23.97 1.31 0.69
CA PHE A 381 24.70 2.42 1.31
C PHE A 381 26.13 2.02 1.74
N CYS A 382 26.41 0.75 2.05
CA CYS A 382 27.76 0.26 2.36
C CYS A 382 28.72 0.27 1.16
N GLU A 383 28.24 0.11 -0.08
CA GLU A 383 29.12 -0.12 -1.22
C GLU A 383 29.88 1.15 -1.66
N ARG A 384 29.20 2.28 -1.80
CA ARG A 384 29.73 3.46 -2.51
C ARG A 384 29.33 4.80 -1.87
N ASP A 385 29.34 4.88 -0.55
CA ASP A 385 28.97 6.11 0.15
C ASP A 385 30.12 6.73 0.95
N LEU A 386 29.84 7.88 1.57
CA LEU A 386 30.69 8.50 2.57
C LEU A 386 31.01 7.50 3.68
N PHE A 387 32.24 7.52 4.17
CA PHE A 387 32.70 6.56 5.17
C PHE A 387 31.79 6.50 6.41
N THR A 388 31.29 7.66 6.86
CA THR A 388 30.36 7.76 7.99
C THR A 388 29.03 7.04 7.73
N ILE A 389 28.47 7.17 6.53
CA ILE A 389 27.25 6.46 6.10
C ILE A 389 27.52 4.97 6.03
N ARG A 390 28.63 4.56 5.42
CA ARG A 390 29.01 3.15 5.30
C ARG A 390 29.17 2.48 6.67
N LEU A 391 29.81 3.17 7.62
CA LEU A 391 30.00 2.69 8.99
C LEU A 391 28.66 2.51 9.74
N ALA A 392 27.77 3.50 9.64
CA ALA A 392 26.44 3.41 10.25
C ALA A 392 25.60 2.29 9.62
N ALA A 393 25.62 2.20 8.29
CA ALA A 393 24.90 1.18 7.53
C ALA A 393 25.35 -0.24 7.89
N ILE A 394 26.66 -0.51 7.94
CA ILE A 394 27.17 -1.84 8.25
C ILE A 394 26.89 -2.23 9.70
N THR A 395 27.02 -1.28 10.64
CA THR A 395 26.70 -1.50 12.06
C THR A 395 25.23 -1.88 12.22
N ARG A 396 24.32 -1.20 11.51
CA ARG A 396 22.90 -1.53 11.51
C ARG A 396 22.63 -2.87 10.85
N ALA A 397 23.23 -3.15 9.69
CA ALA A 397 23.03 -4.42 8.97
C ALA A 397 23.43 -5.63 9.84
N LYS A 398 24.57 -5.55 10.54
CA LYS A 398 25.02 -6.55 11.51
C LYS A 398 24.01 -6.79 12.62
N SER A 399 23.41 -5.73 13.16
CA SER A 399 22.40 -5.84 14.22
C SER A 399 21.09 -6.53 13.78
N LEU A 400 20.81 -6.52 12.47
CA LEU A 400 19.61 -7.14 11.88
C LEU A 400 19.86 -8.56 11.38
N LEU A 401 21.12 -8.92 11.16
CA LEU A 401 21.51 -10.22 10.64
C LEU A 401 21.18 -11.33 11.65
N ARG A 402 20.54 -12.40 11.17
CA ARG A 402 20.20 -13.59 11.98
C ARG A 402 20.93 -14.81 11.43
N LYS A 403 21.39 -15.71 12.31
CA LYS A 403 22.16 -16.92 11.95
C LYS A 403 21.49 -17.81 10.88
N ASN A 404 20.16 -17.81 10.80
CA ASN A 404 19.40 -18.63 9.85
C ASN A 404 19.08 -17.93 8.52
N MET A 405 19.61 -16.73 8.27
CA MET A 405 19.50 -16.06 6.98
C MET A 405 20.40 -16.72 5.93
N SER A 406 20.08 -16.51 4.65
CA SER A 406 20.83 -17.08 3.53
C SER A 406 22.31 -16.67 3.53
N PHE A 407 23.14 -17.49 2.90
CA PHE A 407 24.56 -17.23 2.71
C PHE A 407 24.81 -15.83 2.15
N TYR A 408 24.04 -15.42 1.13
CA TYR A 408 24.11 -14.09 0.53
C TYR A 408 24.20 -12.93 1.54
N TYR A 409 23.29 -12.88 2.52
CA TYR A 409 23.26 -11.80 3.50
C TYR A 409 24.42 -11.88 4.48
N GLN A 410 24.74 -13.10 4.93
CA GLN A 410 25.86 -13.34 5.84
C GLN A 410 27.18 -12.92 5.19
N ALA A 411 27.46 -13.44 3.99
CA ALA A 411 28.66 -13.14 3.22
C ALA A 411 28.78 -11.66 2.86
N SER A 412 27.68 -11.02 2.45
CA SER A 412 27.69 -9.58 2.11
C SER A 412 27.99 -8.70 3.31
N VAL A 413 27.37 -8.96 4.46
CA VAL A 413 27.65 -8.21 5.69
C VAL A 413 29.10 -8.45 6.15
N THR A 414 29.58 -9.69 6.15
CA THR A 414 30.98 -10.01 6.48
C THR A 414 31.96 -9.26 5.57
N LEU A 415 31.71 -9.27 4.25
CA LEU A 415 32.56 -8.59 3.28
C LEU A 415 32.65 -7.09 3.56
N PHE A 416 31.52 -6.41 3.77
CA PHE A 416 31.54 -4.97 4.03
C PHE A 416 32.12 -4.62 5.41
N ASP A 417 31.90 -5.44 6.45
CA ASP A 417 32.52 -5.24 7.77
C ASP A 417 34.04 -5.37 7.71
N SER A 418 34.52 -6.32 6.91
CA SER A 418 35.94 -6.50 6.64
C SER A 418 36.53 -5.32 5.86
N ILE A 419 35.86 -4.86 4.78
CA ILE A 419 36.30 -3.69 4.00
C ILE A 419 36.36 -2.43 4.87
N ILE A 420 35.40 -2.22 5.77
CA ILE A 420 35.38 -1.07 6.67
C ILE A 420 36.54 -1.15 7.67
N SER A 421 36.79 -2.33 8.24
CA SER A 421 37.93 -2.55 9.15
C SER A 421 39.28 -2.31 8.46
N GLY A 422 39.43 -2.75 7.21
CA GLY A 422 40.64 -2.50 6.42
C GLY A 422 40.84 -1.01 6.12
N LYS A 423 39.77 -0.29 5.76
CA LYS A 423 39.82 1.17 5.53
C LYS A 423 40.10 1.99 6.80
N ASP A 424 39.80 1.45 7.97
CA ASP A 424 40.16 2.02 9.27
C ASP A 424 41.60 1.66 9.69
N GLY A 425 42.36 0.97 8.82
CA GLY A 425 43.74 0.54 9.07
C GLY A 425 43.86 -0.73 9.92
N SER A 426 42.75 -1.34 10.32
CA SER A 426 42.72 -2.55 11.15
C SER A 426 42.68 -3.82 10.28
N TYR A 427 43.76 -4.06 9.52
CA TYR A 427 43.87 -5.21 8.61
C TYR A 427 43.82 -6.57 9.34
N GLU A 428 44.32 -6.65 10.58
CA GLU A 428 44.24 -7.86 11.41
C GLU A 428 42.78 -8.23 11.73
N ARG A 429 41.98 -7.23 12.10
CA ARG A 429 40.54 -7.40 12.35
C ARG A 429 39.81 -7.77 11.06
N SER A 430 40.15 -7.09 9.96
CA SER A 430 39.60 -7.35 8.64
C SER A 430 39.81 -8.80 8.21
N ASP A 431 41.01 -9.35 8.41
CA ASP A 431 41.36 -10.73 8.09
C ASP A 431 40.72 -11.74 9.05
N ALA A 432 40.68 -11.44 10.36
CA ALA A 432 39.99 -12.29 11.34
C ALA A 432 38.51 -12.49 10.99
N ILE A 433 37.80 -11.41 10.63
CA ILE A 433 36.39 -11.45 10.21
C ILE A 433 36.17 -12.38 9.01
N ILE A 434 37.02 -12.26 7.98
CA ILE A 434 36.88 -13.08 6.77
C ILE A 434 37.20 -14.54 7.05
N ASN A 435 38.32 -14.81 7.73
CA ASN A 435 38.76 -16.18 7.98
C ASN A 435 37.80 -16.92 8.92
N GLU A 436 37.23 -16.25 9.94
CA GLU A 436 36.18 -16.83 10.78
C GLU A 436 34.98 -17.26 9.93
N PHE A 437 34.55 -16.42 8.99
CA PHE A 437 33.41 -16.72 8.12
C PHE A 437 33.71 -17.82 7.09
N LEU A 438 34.87 -17.80 6.44
CA LEU A 438 35.24 -18.80 5.43
C LEU A 438 35.47 -20.19 6.03
N ASN A 439 35.91 -20.25 7.29
CA ASN A 439 36.09 -21.50 8.02
C ASN A 439 34.76 -22.09 8.53
N ALA A 440 33.71 -21.26 8.64
CA ALA A 440 32.37 -21.76 8.90
C ALA A 440 31.84 -22.39 7.61
N GLU A 441 31.78 -23.73 7.55
CA GLU A 441 31.28 -24.51 6.40
C GLU A 441 29.79 -24.21 6.13
N MET A 442 29.50 -23.08 5.50
CA MET A 442 28.18 -22.72 5.03
C MET A 442 27.95 -23.27 3.62
N GLU A 443 26.79 -23.88 3.39
CA GLU A 443 26.42 -24.37 2.07
C GLU A 443 26.22 -23.21 1.08
N VAL A 444 26.92 -23.32 -0.06
CA VAL A 444 26.81 -22.42 -1.19
C VAL A 444 25.89 -23.06 -2.22
N THR A 445 24.72 -22.46 -2.45
CA THR A 445 23.67 -23.09 -3.26
C THR A 445 23.41 -22.38 -4.58
N THR A 446 23.82 -21.12 -4.72
CA THR A 446 23.56 -20.30 -5.91
C THR A 446 24.83 -19.77 -6.58
N ARG A 447 24.69 -19.29 -7.83
CA ARG A 447 25.79 -18.61 -8.53
C ARG A 447 26.20 -17.30 -7.85
N SER A 448 25.24 -16.56 -7.29
CA SER A 448 25.50 -15.34 -6.50
C SER A 448 26.32 -15.63 -5.24
N ASP A 449 26.05 -16.75 -4.57
CA ASP A 449 26.81 -17.16 -3.40
C ASP A 449 28.27 -17.49 -3.75
N ASN A 450 28.49 -18.20 -4.87
CA ASN A 450 29.85 -18.46 -5.38
C ASN A 450 30.61 -17.17 -5.71
N ALA A 451 29.97 -16.21 -6.36
CA ALA A 451 30.57 -14.92 -6.65
C ALA A 451 30.94 -14.14 -5.37
N LEU A 452 30.07 -14.16 -4.35
CA LEU A 452 30.35 -13.55 -3.05
C LEU A 452 31.49 -14.24 -2.31
N LYS A 453 31.54 -15.57 -2.34
CA LYS A 453 32.66 -16.33 -1.78
C LYS A 453 33.98 -15.94 -2.44
N GLY A 454 34.00 -15.82 -3.77
CA GLY A 454 35.16 -15.32 -4.51
C GLY A 454 35.61 -13.93 -4.04
N ARG A 455 34.67 -13.00 -3.78
CA ARG A 455 34.99 -11.66 -3.27
C ARG A 455 35.54 -11.65 -1.85
N LEU A 456 35.07 -12.56 -0.99
CA LEU A 456 35.64 -12.75 0.35
C LEU A 456 37.10 -13.24 0.26
N HIS A 457 37.39 -14.21 -0.63
CA HIS A 457 38.76 -14.65 -0.87
C HIS A 457 39.65 -13.54 -1.42
N ILE A 458 39.15 -12.74 -2.37
CA ILE A 458 39.89 -11.56 -2.88
C ILE A 458 40.23 -10.61 -1.74
N SER A 459 39.25 -10.26 -0.89
CA SER A 459 39.49 -9.35 0.24
C SER A 459 40.49 -9.91 1.26
N SER A 460 40.52 -11.22 1.52
CA SER A 460 41.56 -11.86 2.34
C SER A 460 42.95 -11.72 1.72
N ILE A 461 43.07 -11.90 0.40
CA ILE A 461 44.34 -11.73 -0.32
C ILE A 461 44.82 -10.28 -0.24
N GLU A 462 43.92 -9.31 -0.43
CA GLU A 462 44.24 -7.88 -0.28
C GLU A 462 44.79 -7.55 1.11
N ASN A 463 44.17 -8.10 2.17
CA ASN A 463 44.67 -7.92 3.54
C ASN A 463 46.09 -8.50 3.73
N LYS A 464 46.38 -9.67 3.17
CA LYS A 464 47.73 -10.28 3.23
C LYS A 464 48.78 -9.43 2.51
N ILE A 465 48.42 -8.85 1.35
CA ILE A 465 49.28 -7.93 0.61
C ILE A 465 49.61 -6.70 1.45
N HIS A 466 48.60 -6.06 2.05
CA HIS A 466 48.79 -4.88 2.90
C HIS A 466 49.63 -5.16 4.16
N ARG A 467 49.63 -6.41 4.65
CA ARG A 467 50.43 -6.85 5.80
C ARG A 467 51.81 -7.40 5.43
N HIS A 468 52.16 -7.43 4.14
CA HIS A 468 53.40 -8.01 3.62
C HIS A 468 53.59 -9.51 3.95
N GLU A 469 52.51 -10.28 4.01
CA GLU A 469 52.56 -11.73 4.26
C GLU A 469 52.78 -12.53 2.96
N THR A 470 53.49 -13.66 3.03
CA THR A 470 53.81 -14.50 1.86
C THR A 470 52.56 -15.20 1.29
N ILE A 471 52.22 -14.95 0.02
CA ILE A 471 50.97 -15.40 -0.64
C ILE A 471 51.02 -16.89 -1.10
N ALA A 472 52.00 -17.68 -0.64
CA ALA A 472 52.39 -18.97 -1.24
C ALA A 472 51.35 -20.13 -1.21
N GLY A 473 50.13 -19.90 -0.70
CA GLY A 473 49.05 -20.90 -0.69
C GLY A 473 47.76 -20.51 -1.42
N CYS A 474 47.56 -19.23 -1.79
CA CYS A 474 46.27 -18.76 -2.31
C CYS A 474 46.06 -19.03 -3.82
N CYS A 475 47.13 -19.26 -4.59
CA CYS A 475 47.02 -19.45 -6.04
C CYS A 475 46.27 -20.75 -6.42
N GLY A 476 46.31 -21.79 -5.59
CA GLY A 476 45.61 -23.06 -5.86
C GLY A 476 44.08 -22.95 -5.81
N GLU A 477 43.54 -22.08 -4.93
CA GLU A 477 42.10 -21.86 -4.80
C GLU A 477 41.59 -20.85 -5.83
N VAL A 478 42.34 -19.79 -6.16
CA VAL A 478 41.91 -18.79 -7.15
C VAL A 478 41.91 -19.35 -8.59
N LEU A 479 42.84 -20.25 -8.90
CA LEU A 479 42.92 -20.87 -10.23
C LEU A 479 41.76 -21.84 -10.51
N SER A 480 41.20 -22.51 -9.52
CA SER A 480 40.03 -23.38 -9.73
C SER A 480 38.75 -22.57 -10.04
N PHE A 481 38.61 -21.36 -9.50
CA PHE A 481 37.49 -20.47 -9.80
C PHE A 481 37.58 -19.81 -11.19
N HIS A 482 38.80 -19.53 -11.70
CA HIS A 482 38.97 -18.95 -13.03
C HIS A 482 38.66 -19.95 -14.16
N TRP A 483 38.93 -21.24 -13.94
CA TRP A 483 38.63 -22.29 -14.92
C TRP A 483 37.14 -22.64 -15.02
N GLY A 484 36.32 -22.37 -14.00
CA GLY A 484 34.86 -22.53 -14.08
C GLY A 484 34.13 -21.42 -14.86
N PHE A 485 34.80 -20.30 -15.14
CA PHE A 485 34.23 -19.16 -15.86
C PHE A 485 34.54 -19.16 -17.37
N GLN A 486 35.60 -19.85 -17.81
CA GLN A 486 36.01 -19.85 -19.22
C GLN A 486 35.15 -20.76 -20.12
N ASP A 487 34.52 -21.80 -19.58
CA ASP A 487 33.75 -22.75 -20.40
C ASP A 487 32.36 -22.26 -20.85
N ASN A 488 31.91 -21.06 -20.42
CA ASN A 488 30.59 -20.51 -20.77
C ASN A 488 30.63 -19.06 -21.30
N ALA A 489 31.80 -18.54 -21.68
CA ALA A 489 31.98 -17.15 -22.11
C ALA A 489 31.41 -16.82 -23.51
N SER A 490 30.76 -17.77 -24.22
CA SER A 490 30.23 -17.54 -25.57
C SER A 490 28.79 -17.02 -25.63
N GLU A 491 28.06 -16.89 -24.52
CA GLU A 491 26.64 -16.48 -24.56
C GLU A 491 26.27 -15.14 -23.90
N PHE A 492 27.19 -14.45 -23.21
CA PHE A 492 26.85 -13.16 -22.57
C PHE A 492 27.88 -12.08 -22.88
N GLY A 493 27.47 -11.15 -23.74
CA GLY A 493 28.17 -9.90 -23.96
C GLY A 493 28.26 -9.08 -22.68
N THR A 494 29.49 -8.69 -22.34
CA THR A 494 29.84 -7.57 -21.45
C THR A 494 29.13 -7.55 -20.08
N ALA A 495 29.54 -8.42 -19.15
CA ALA A 495 29.40 -8.17 -17.72
C ALA A 495 30.55 -8.87 -16.96
N PHE A 496 31.13 -8.17 -15.98
CA PHE A 496 32.19 -8.63 -15.08
C PHE A 496 33.60 -8.71 -15.67
N VAL A 497 34.16 -7.54 -15.98
CA VAL A 497 35.62 -7.33 -15.94
C VAL A 497 35.95 -6.69 -14.59
N ALA A 498 36.81 -7.34 -13.81
CA ALA A 498 37.40 -6.73 -12.63
C ALA A 498 38.40 -5.65 -13.10
N GLU A 499 37.99 -4.38 -13.09
CA GLU A 499 38.92 -3.26 -13.27
C GLU A 499 39.66 -3.01 -11.96
N PHE A 500 40.94 -3.38 -11.94
CA PHE A 500 41.89 -2.95 -10.92
C PHE A 500 42.28 -1.49 -11.19
N HIS A 501 41.77 -0.56 -10.39
CA HIS A 501 42.33 0.78 -10.32
C HIS A 501 43.33 0.85 -9.16
N TYR A 502 44.61 0.67 -9.49
CA TYR A 502 45.68 1.23 -8.67
C TYR A 502 45.69 2.74 -8.91
N ALA A 503 45.48 3.51 -7.85
CA ALA A 503 45.83 4.92 -7.80
C ALA A 503 46.90 5.08 -6.72
N ASP A 504 48.05 5.62 -7.13
CA ASP A 504 49.16 6.03 -6.25
C ASP A 504 48.72 7.08 -5.20
#